data_AF-A0AAJ0B7L6-F1
#
_entry.id   AF-A0AAJ0B7L6-F1
#
_cell.length_a   1.000
_cell.length_b   1.000
_cell.length_c   1.000
_cell.angle_alpha   90.00
_cell.angle_beta   90.00
_cell.angle_gamma   90.00
#
_symmetry.space_group_name_H-M   'P 1'
#
loop_
_entity.id
_entity.type
_entity.pdbx_description
1 polymer ?
#
loop_
_entity_poly.entity_id
_entity_poly.type
_entity_poly.pdbx_seq_one_letter_code
_entity_poly.pdbx_strand_id
1 'polypeptide(L)'
;MKFSYILSAFLASLSIASPIDERLTQVASRDVQAAAEPGEVYAISARDDVPNDDTPNYTAATKAHTPLVNGKYYWFWLQWPRDPVGDGDGESAAEIKALRDALGFNHVGVVVGQIKETPQGKGKNAKLKRDFIAELHHMIEIKGSTNTGIIQRQYDYKNKDSDKVLVWGGETTASKAAAAKKFAKAWTDVEAQKTYNVKTNNCDTFAKAVKGKL
;
A
#
# COMPACT_ATOMS: atom_id res chain seq x y z
N MET A 1 21.90 -24.36 -54.26
CA MET A 1 23.04 -23.49 -53.88
C MET A 1 23.68 -24.10 -52.64
N LYS A 2 24.99 -24.34 -52.67
CA LYS A 2 25.80 -24.96 -51.59
C LYS A 2 26.61 -23.88 -50.85
N PHE A 3 27.15 -24.26 -49.68
CA PHE A 3 28.15 -23.56 -48.83
C PHE A 3 27.58 -22.45 -47.94
N SER A 4 27.94 -22.26 -46.66
CA SER A 4 28.76 -22.99 -45.68
C SER A 4 28.64 -22.27 -44.32
N TYR A 5 28.72 -23.03 -43.23
CA TYR A 5 29.52 -22.85 -42.00
C TYR A 5 30.14 -21.45 -41.72
N ILE A 6 30.18 -20.94 -40.49
CA ILE A 6 31.13 -21.36 -39.44
C ILE A 6 30.65 -20.86 -38.05
N LEU A 7 30.51 -21.82 -37.13
CA LEU A 7 30.56 -21.67 -35.68
C LEU A 7 32.02 -21.90 -35.26
N SER A 8 32.67 -20.96 -34.56
CA SER A 8 33.83 -21.22 -33.68
C SER A 8 34.44 -19.94 -33.10
N ALA A 9 34.52 -19.88 -31.77
CA ALA A 9 35.64 -19.33 -31.01
C ALA A 9 35.54 -19.92 -29.58
N PHE A 10 36.06 -21.14 -29.36
CA PHE A 10 37.35 -21.42 -28.71
C PHE A 10 37.60 -20.60 -27.43
N LEU A 11 37.25 -21.19 -26.27
CA LEU A 11 37.82 -20.85 -24.98
C LEU A 11 39.11 -21.66 -24.80
N ALA A 12 40.25 -20.97 -24.81
CA ALA A 12 41.54 -21.55 -24.45
C ALA A 12 41.78 -21.38 -22.94
N SER A 13 42.14 -22.49 -22.32
CA SER A 13 42.60 -22.66 -20.94
C SER A 13 43.94 -21.98 -20.66
N LEU A 14 44.15 -21.45 -19.46
CA LEU A 14 45.45 -21.53 -18.80
C LEU A 14 45.32 -21.39 -17.26
N SER A 15 45.56 -22.52 -16.60
CA SER A 15 45.87 -22.66 -15.18
C SER A 15 47.30 -22.23 -14.90
N ILE A 16 47.51 -21.40 -13.88
CA ILE A 16 48.80 -21.33 -13.16
C ILE A 16 48.47 -21.41 -11.67
N ALA A 17 48.94 -22.48 -11.03
CA ALA A 17 49.07 -22.57 -9.59
C ALA A 17 50.50 -22.13 -9.22
N SER A 18 50.67 -21.31 -8.18
CA SER A 18 51.75 -21.41 -7.18
C SER A 18 51.61 -20.32 -6.08
N PRO A 19 52.18 -20.54 -4.87
CA PRO A 19 51.57 -20.16 -3.58
C PRO A 19 52.35 -19.06 -2.82
N ILE A 20 51.65 -18.22 -2.02
CA ILE A 20 52.23 -17.31 -1.00
C ILE A 20 51.15 -17.09 0.09
N ASP A 21 51.17 -17.81 1.21
CA ASP A 21 51.82 -17.52 2.51
C ASP A 21 50.86 -16.84 3.52
N GLU A 22 50.31 -17.66 4.43
CA GLU A 22 49.33 -17.30 5.47
C GLU A 22 49.93 -16.59 6.70
N ARG A 23 51.17 -16.06 6.63
CA ARG A 23 51.87 -15.49 7.80
C ARG A 23 52.46 -14.09 7.62
N LEU A 24 51.79 -13.23 6.84
CA LEU A 24 51.97 -11.78 6.98
C LEU A 24 50.68 -11.11 7.47
N THR A 25 50.42 -11.36 8.76
CA THR A 25 50.22 -10.32 9.78
C THR A 25 49.81 -8.95 9.23
N GLN A 26 48.55 -8.55 9.36
CA GLN A 26 48.01 -8.05 10.64
C GLN A 26 48.77 -6.83 11.19
N VAL A 27 49.32 -5.93 10.36
CA VAL A 27 49.73 -4.57 10.83
C VAL A 27 49.67 -3.53 9.69
N ALA A 28 48.47 -3.18 9.24
CA ALA A 28 48.19 -1.94 8.51
C ALA A 28 46.68 -1.65 8.64
N SER A 29 46.19 -1.36 9.84
CA SER A 29 46.08 0.01 10.34
C SER A 29 45.47 0.97 9.31
N ARG A 30 44.15 1.16 9.50
CA ARG A 30 43.39 2.41 9.43
C ARG A 30 43.43 3.22 8.13
N ASP A 31 42.20 3.52 7.70
CA ASP A 31 41.79 4.46 6.67
C ASP A 31 42.04 4.00 5.25
N VAL A 32 40.95 3.53 4.61
CA VAL A 32 40.48 3.90 3.26
C VAL A 32 39.31 2.98 2.88
N GLN A 33 38.25 3.58 2.30
CA GLN A 33 37.07 3.00 1.62
C GLN A 33 35.98 2.39 2.52
N ALA A 34 34.78 2.97 2.72
CA ALA A 34 33.95 3.74 1.80
C ALA A 34 33.83 3.10 0.41
N ALA A 35 33.28 1.90 0.36
CA ALA A 35 32.65 1.33 -0.82
C ALA A 35 31.34 0.68 -0.37
N ALA A 36 30.22 1.32 -0.71
CA ALA A 36 28.89 0.76 -0.55
C ALA A 36 28.68 -0.26 -1.67
N GLU A 37 28.59 -1.54 -1.31
CA GLU A 37 28.07 -2.60 -2.17
C GLU A 37 26.53 -2.60 -2.11
N PRO A 38 25.82 -2.70 -3.25
CA PRO A 38 24.37 -2.61 -3.30
C PRO A 38 23.71 -3.98 -3.11
N GLY A 39 22.78 -4.05 -2.15
CA GLY A 39 21.68 -5.03 -2.21
C GLY A 39 21.79 -6.26 -1.30
N GLU A 40 22.01 -6.07 0.00
CA GLU A 40 21.50 -7.03 0.97
C GLU A 40 20.12 -6.56 1.45
N VAL A 41 19.09 -7.30 1.03
CA VAL A 41 17.80 -7.32 1.74
C VAL A 41 18.13 -7.83 3.13
N TYR A 42 18.19 -6.93 4.11
CA TYR A 42 18.26 -7.30 5.52
C TYR A 42 17.01 -8.12 5.84
N ALA A 43 17.13 -9.44 5.74
CA ALA A 43 16.27 -10.35 6.47
C ALA A 43 16.49 -10.00 7.94
N ILE A 44 15.52 -9.31 8.54
CA ILE A 44 15.48 -9.06 9.97
C ILE A 44 15.29 -10.43 10.60
N SER A 45 16.41 -11.08 10.89
CA SER A 45 16.49 -12.25 11.75
C SER A 45 15.87 -11.86 13.10
N ALA A 46 14.93 -12.69 13.53
CA ALA A 46 14.30 -12.76 14.85
C ALA A 46 14.97 -11.85 15.91
N ARG A 47 14.43 -10.65 16.08
CA ARG A 47 14.70 -9.78 17.24
C ARG A 47 13.42 -9.72 18.05
N ASP A 48 13.16 -10.77 18.83
CA ASP A 48 11.98 -10.87 19.69
C ASP A 48 11.96 -9.80 20.82
N ASP A 49 13.05 -9.06 21.04
CA ASP A 49 13.20 -8.10 22.15
C ASP A 49 13.12 -6.61 21.76
N VAL A 50 12.92 -6.24 20.49
CA VAL A 50 12.80 -4.82 20.11
C VAL A 50 11.35 -4.36 20.28
N PRO A 51 11.06 -3.37 21.16
CA PRO A 51 9.70 -2.87 21.33
C PRO A 51 9.12 -2.31 20.03
N ASN A 52 7.87 -2.64 19.75
CA ASN A 52 7.13 -2.09 18.61
C ASN A 52 6.63 -0.67 18.91
N ASP A 53 6.69 0.18 17.89
CA ASP A 53 6.08 1.52 17.88
C ASP A 53 5.02 1.56 16.76
N ASP A 54 3.81 1.12 17.10
CA ASP A 54 2.72 0.98 16.14
C ASP A 54 2.05 2.32 15.87
N THR A 55 1.91 2.68 14.59
CA THR A 55 1.12 3.85 14.23
C THR A 55 -0.37 3.60 14.44
N PRO A 56 -1.20 4.67 14.55
CA PRO A 56 -2.65 4.53 14.57
C PRO A 56 -3.20 3.80 13.33
N ASN A 57 -2.61 4.02 12.15
CA ASN A 57 -3.01 3.33 10.92
C ASN A 57 -2.72 1.82 11.00
N TYR A 58 -1.53 1.44 11.48
CA TYR A 58 -1.19 0.03 11.69
C TYR A 58 -2.11 -0.62 12.72
N THR A 59 -2.35 0.06 13.84
CA THR A 59 -3.27 -0.40 14.89
C THR A 59 -4.70 -0.60 14.38
N ALA A 60 -5.19 0.28 13.50
CA ALA A 60 -6.51 0.13 12.89
C ALA A 60 -6.54 -1.07 11.93
N ALA A 61 -5.49 -1.26 11.12
CA ALA A 61 -5.39 -2.40 10.22
C ALA A 61 -5.31 -3.74 10.97
N THR A 62 -4.54 -3.82 12.06
CA THR A 62 -4.41 -5.06 12.85
C THR A 62 -5.68 -5.43 13.61
N LYS A 63 -6.47 -4.45 14.02
CA LYS A 63 -7.82 -4.69 14.55
C LYS A 63 -8.75 -5.33 13.51
N ALA A 64 -8.62 -4.96 12.25
CA ALA A 64 -9.44 -5.48 11.16
C ALA A 64 -8.94 -6.85 10.66
N HIS A 65 -7.62 -7.08 10.66
CA HIS A 65 -7.02 -8.34 10.24
C HIS A 65 -5.63 -8.55 10.84
N THR A 66 -5.34 -9.79 11.27
CA THR A 66 -4.03 -10.22 11.75
C THR A 66 -3.77 -11.66 11.29
N PRO A 67 -2.52 -12.04 10.94
CA PRO A 67 -1.29 -11.24 10.97
C PRO A 67 -1.12 -10.30 9.77
N LEU A 68 -0.38 -9.19 9.96
CA LEU A 68 0.04 -8.27 8.91
C LEU A 68 1.56 -8.33 8.73
N VAL A 69 1.99 -8.68 7.52
CA VAL A 69 3.40 -8.92 7.16
C VAL A 69 4.04 -7.67 6.54
N ASN A 70 5.26 -7.32 6.98
CA ASN A 70 6.08 -6.25 6.41
C ASN A 70 6.27 -6.41 4.89
N GLY A 71 6.19 -5.31 4.15
CA GLY A 71 6.36 -5.27 2.70
C GLY A 71 5.15 -5.74 1.90
N LYS A 72 4.19 -6.45 2.51
CA LYS A 72 2.95 -6.87 1.83
C LYS A 72 1.94 -5.73 1.69
N TYR A 73 1.12 -5.84 0.66
CA TYR A 73 0.03 -4.92 0.37
C TYR A 73 -1.32 -5.54 0.76
N TYR A 74 -2.19 -4.69 1.28
CA TYR A 74 -3.50 -5.05 1.78
C TYR A 74 -4.51 -4.01 1.36
N TRP A 75 -5.77 -4.43 1.29
CA TRP A 75 -6.88 -3.52 1.11
C TRP A 75 -8.02 -3.83 2.08
N PHE A 76 -8.75 -2.77 2.42
CA PHE A 76 -9.85 -2.78 3.38
C PHE A 76 -11.00 -1.95 2.82
N TRP A 77 -12.22 -2.31 3.22
CA TRP A 77 -13.34 -1.38 3.15
C TRP A 77 -13.24 -0.42 4.33
N LEU A 78 -13.45 0.87 4.09
CA LEU A 78 -13.67 1.85 5.15
C LEU A 78 -15.16 2.17 5.17
N GLN A 79 -15.83 1.87 6.26
CA GLN A 79 -17.28 2.08 6.43
C GLN A 79 -17.52 3.24 7.38
N TRP A 80 -18.36 4.18 6.97
CA TRP A 80 -18.77 5.30 7.81
C TRP A 80 -19.92 4.85 8.71
N PRO A 81 -19.86 5.14 10.02
CA PRO A 81 -20.92 4.78 10.96
C PRO A 81 -22.21 5.55 10.66
N ARG A 82 -23.29 5.09 11.28
CA ARG A 82 -24.67 5.47 10.99
C ARG A 82 -25.06 6.79 11.66
N ASP A 83 -24.43 7.91 11.29
CA ASP A 83 -24.72 9.28 11.77
C ASP A 83 -24.29 10.34 10.71
N PRO A 84 -24.73 11.62 10.77
CA PRO A 84 -24.82 12.48 9.57
C PRO A 84 -23.44 12.76 8.95
N VAL A 85 -23.38 12.61 7.63
CA VAL A 85 -22.16 12.56 6.82
C VAL A 85 -21.38 13.87 6.97
N GLY A 86 -20.32 13.82 7.79
CA GLY A 86 -19.30 14.85 7.86
C GLY A 86 -18.18 14.49 6.90
N ASP A 87 -18.22 15.05 5.68
CA ASP A 87 -17.05 15.35 4.84
C ASP A 87 -17.48 15.99 3.50
N GLY A 88 -18.28 17.06 3.57
CA GLY A 88 -18.64 17.84 2.37
C GLY A 88 -19.55 17.13 1.37
N ASP A 89 -20.17 16.02 1.79
CA ASP A 89 -21.12 15.28 0.97
C ASP A 89 -22.36 16.12 0.67
N GLY A 90 -22.77 16.12 -0.60
CA GLY A 90 -23.95 16.82 -1.09
C GLY A 90 -25.25 16.05 -0.93
N GLU A 91 -25.15 14.76 -0.64
CA GLU A 91 -26.28 13.83 -0.61
C GLU A 91 -27.38 14.32 0.34
N SER A 92 -28.62 14.39 -0.16
CA SER A 92 -29.75 14.74 0.68
C SER A 92 -30.02 13.64 1.71
N ALA A 93 -30.64 14.01 2.84
CA ALA A 93 -31.06 13.02 3.85
C ALA A 93 -31.98 11.92 3.28
N ALA A 94 -32.72 12.19 2.20
CA ALA A 94 -33.55 11.22 1.51
C ALA A 94 -32.73 10.22 0.67
N GLU A 95 -31.66 10.68 0.01
CA GLU A 95 -30.73 9.84 -0.76
C GLU A 95 -29.88 8.97 0.15
N ILE A 96 -29.34 9.55 1.23
CA ILE A 96 -28.65 8.79 2.29
C ILE A 96 -29.60 7.73 2.85
N LYS A 97 -30.87 8.07 3.11
CA LYS A 97 -31.86 7.11 3.57
C LYS A 97 -32.12 6.00 2.55
N ALA A 98 -32.23 6.31 1.26
CA ALA A 98 -32.44 5.32 0.21
C ALA A 98 -31.23 4.39 0.01
N LEU A 99 -30.01 4.93 0.03
CA LEU A 99 -28.78 4.14 0.03
C LEU A 99 -28.70 3.24 1.26
N ARG A 100 -28.99 3.81 2.43
CA ARG A 100 -29.00 3.09 3.70
C ARG A 100 -30.01 1.94 3.72
N ASP A 101 -31.22 2.18 3.24
CA ASP A 101 -32.27 1.17 3.18
C ASP A 101 -31.93 0.07 2.14
N ALA A 102 -31.10 0.38 1.13
CA ALA A 102 -30.63 -0.59 0.14
C ALA A 102 -29.34 -1.35 0.55
N LEU A 103 -28.41 -0.72 1.27
CA LEU A 103 -27.02 -1.20 1.43
C LEU A 103 -26.57 -1.40 2.89
N GLY A 104 -27.27 -0.84 3.88
CA GLY A 104 -26.99 -1.04 5.30
C GLY A 104 -25.86 -0.19 5.92
N PHE A 105 -25.22 0.70 5.14
CA PHE A 105 -24.22 1.68 5.59
C PHE A 105 -24.52 3.08 5.02
N ASN A 106 -23.94 4.13 5.62
CA ASN A 106 -24.09 5.50 5.11
C ASN A 106 -23.15 5.78 3.93
N HIS A 107 -21.90 5.34 4.04
CA HIS A 107 -20.90 5.56 3.00
C HIS A 107 -19.79 4.51 3.07
N VAL A 108 -19.17 4.19 1.93
CA VAL A 108 -18.06 3.23 1.84
C VAL A 108 -16.93 3.73 0.94
N GLY A 109 -15.71 3.46 1.36
CA GLY A 109 -14.49 3.69 0.59
C GLY A 109 -13.59 2.46 0.58
N VAL A 110 -12.55 2.51 -0.25
CA VAL A 110 -11.49 1.51 -0.33
C VAL A 110 -10.19 2.11 0.19
N VAL A 111 -9.60 1.48 1.21
CA VAL A 111 -8.27 1.82 1.70
C VAL A 111 -7.30 0.77 1.21
N VAL A 112 -6.27 1.18 0.48
CA VAL A 112 -5.24 0.27 -0.07
C VAL A 112 -3.84 0.78 0.26
N GLY A 113 -2.98 -0.12 0.73
CA GLY A 113 -1.65 0.29 1.17
C GLY A 113 -0.71 -0.85 1.47
N GLN A 114 0.47 -0.50 1.97
CA GLN A 114 1.54 -1.41 2.34
C GLN A 114 1.82 -1.36 3.84
N ILE A 115 2.14 -2.51 4.42
CA ILE A 115 2.73 -2.55 5.75
C ILE A 115 4.21 -2.26 5.66
N LYS A 116 4.68 -1.29 6.44
CA LYS A 116 6.08 -0.91 6.48
C LYS A 116 6.59 -0.94 7.91
N GLU A 117 7.62 -1.72 8.13
CA GLU A 117 8.39 -1.73 9.36
C GLU A 117 9.70 -0.97 9.16
N THR A 118 10.02 -0.05 10.06
CA THR A 118 11.21 0.78 10.00
C THR A 118 11.91 0.77 11.36
N PRO A 119 13.15 0.25 11.46
CA PRO A 119 13.93 0.37 12.68
C PRO A 119 14.17 1.84 13.03
N GLN A 120 14.01 2.18 14.31
CA GLN A 120 14.22 3.54 14.83
C GLN A 120 15.07 3.49 16.10
N GLY A 121 15.83 4.56 16.33
CA GLY A 121 16.69 4.66 17.50
C GLY A 121 17.91 3.73 17.47
N LYS A 122 18.68 3.72 18.56
CA LYS A 122 19.87 2.88 18.74
C LYS A 122 19.97 2.44 20.22
N GLY A 123 20.62 1.30 20.46
CA GLY A 123 20.85 0.76 21.80
C GLY A 123 19.55 0.58 22.58
N LYS A 124 19.51 1.07 23.82
CA LYS A 124 18.33 1.01 24.70
C LYS A 124 17.08 1.75 24.18
N ASN A 125 17.24 2.61 23.17
CA ASN A 125 16.13 3.34 22.55
C ASN A 125 15.71 2.72 21.20
N ALA A 126 16.24 1.54 20.84
CA ALA A 126 15.86 0.87 19.61
C ALA A 126 14.38 0.47 19.66
N LYS A 127 13.64 0.77 18.60
CA LYS A 127 12.24 0.40 18.39
C LYS A 127 12.02 -0.03 16.96
N LEU A 128 10.98 -0.82 16.72
CA LEU A 128 10.52 -1.14 15.38
C LEU A 128 9.22 -0.38 15.11
N LYS A 129 9.29 0.68 14.31
CA LYS A 129 8.09 1.42 13.92
C LYS A 129 7.32 0.63 12.87
N ARG A 130 6.06 0.30 13.14
CA ARG A 130 5.18 -0.42 12.20
C ARG A 130 4.06 0.49 11.74
N ASP A 131 3.90 0.63 10.43
CA ASP A 131 2.93 1.54 9.81
C ASP A 131 2.13 0.84 8.72
N PHE A 132 0.91 1.31 8.50
CA PHE A 132 0.11 0.99 7.32
C PHE A 132 0.02 2.24 6.44
N ILE A 133 0.90 2.27 5.43
CA ILE A 133 1.01 3.40 4.49
C ILE A 133 0.00 3.16 3.38
N ALA A 134 -1.13 3.85 3.47
CA ALA A 134 -2.28 3.61 2.61
C ALA A 134 -2.90 4.89 2.07
N GLU A 135 -3.61 4.75 0.95
CA GLU A 135 -4.50 5.78 0.40
C GLU A 135 -5.94 5.32 0.55
N LEU A 136 -6.82 6.27 0.86
CA LEU A 136 -8.25 6.14 0.82
C LEU A 136 -8.76 6.64 -0.52
N HIS A 137 -9.60 5.83 -1.17
CA HIS A 137 -10.38 6.18 -2.34
C HIS A 137 -11.86 6.07 -2.01
N HIS A 138 -12.60 7.16 -2.11
CA HIS A 138 -14.06 7.11 -2.04
C HIS A 138 -14.69 8.13 -2.97
N MET A 139 -15.96 7.90 -3.25
CA MET A 139 -16.77 8.77 -4.08
C MET A 139 -17.73 9.56 -3.20
N ILE A 140 -18.11 10.75 -3.62
CA ILE A 140 -19.13 11.58 -2.96
C ILE A 140 -20.03 12.22 -4.02
N GLU A 141 -21.18 12.74 -3.60
CA GLU A 141 -21.89 13.73 -4.40
C GLU A 141 -21.32 15.12 -4.11
N ILE A 142 -21.01 15.90 -5.15
CA ILE A 142 -20.51 17.26 -4.97
C ILE A 142 -21.64 18.14 -4.42
N LYS A 143 -21.40 18.76 -3.25
CA LYS A 143 -22.38 19.65 -2.61
C LYS A 143 -22.94 20.72 -3.56
N GLY A 144 -24.27 20.77 -3.65
CA GLY A 144 -24.98 21.73 -4.51
C GLY A 144 -25.01 21.35 -6.00
N SER A 145 -24.70 20.09 -6.32
CA SER A 145 -24.67 19.52 -7.66
C SER A 145 -25.16 18.08 -7.61
N THR A 146 -25.45 17.49 -8.77
CA THR A 146 -25.64 16.05 -8.95
C THR A 146 -24.39 15.38 -9.51
N ASN A 147 -23.24 16.06 -9.48
CA ASN A 147 -22.00 15.54 -10.05
C ASN A 147 -21.26 14.67 -9.04
N THR A 148 -20.60 13.65 -9.56
CA THR A 148 -19.72 12.76 -8.82
C THR A 148 -18.41 13.46 -8.47
N GLY A 149 -18.00 13.38 -7.20
CA GLY A 149 -16.67 13.75 -6.73
C GLY A 149 -15.87 12.52 -6.32
N ILE A 150 -14.56 12.52 -6.59
CA ILE A 150 -13.63 11.49 -6.10
C ILE A 150 -12.69 12.10 -5.08
N ILE A 151 -12.68 11.54 -3.88
CA ILE A 151 -11.69 11.86 -2.85
C ILE A 151 -10.64 10.75 -2.87
N GLN A 152 -9.41 11.18 -3.16
CA GLN A 152 -8.22 10.36 -3.03
C GLN A 152 -7.21 11.09 -2.13
N ARG A 153 -6.89 10.48 -1.00
CA ARG A 153 -5.95 11.06 -0.02
C ARG A 153 -5.22 9.97 0.75
N GLN A 154 -4.14 10.37 1.42
CA GLN A 154 -3.52 9.52 2.44
C GLN A 154 -4.58 9.13 3.48
N TYR A 155 -4.59 7.86 3.84
CA TYR A 155 -5.39 7.35 4.96
C TYR A 155 -4.82 7.86 6.28
N ASP A 156 -5.68 8.42 7.14
CA ASP A 156 -5.28 9.04 8.40
C ASP A 156 -6.28 8.69 9.50
N TYR A 157 -6.08 7.53 10.11
CA TYR A 157 -6.92 7.05 11.20
C TYR A 157 -6.86 7.96 12.43
N LYS A 158 -5.74 8.66 12.66
CA LYS A 158 -5.59 9.48 13.87
C LYS A 158 -6.50 10.70 13.83
N ASN A 159 -6.53 11.41 12.70
CA ASN A 159 -7.12 12.74 12.63
C ASN A 159 -8.42 12.81 11.82
N LYS A 160 -8.63 11.92 10.85
CA LYS A 160 -9.76 12.02 9.90
C LYS A 160 -10.67 10.81 9.90
N ASP A 161 -10.12 9.64 10.19
CA ASP A 161 -10.80 8.36 9.96
C ASP A 161 -11.03 7.54 11.25
N SER A 162 -10.86 8.15 12.43
CA SER A 162 -10.89 7.47 13.74
C SER A 162 -12.25 6.87 14.11
N ASP A 163 -13.33 7.48 13.62
CA ASP A 163 -14.73 7.10 13.81
C ASP A 163 -15.21 6.04 12.81
N LYS A 164 -14.42 5.77 11.76
CA LYS A 164 -14.77 4.85 10.68
C LYS A 164 -14.25 3.45 10.96
N VAL A 165 -14.91 2.45 10.38
CA VAL A 165 -14.60 1.04 10.60
C VAL A 165 -13.85 0.49 9.40
N LEU A 166 -12.64 -0.04 9.63
CA LEU A 166 -11.96 -0.88 8.64
C LEU A 166 -12.53 -2.30 8.67
N VAL A 167 -12.93 -2.80 7.51
CA VAL A 167 -13.34 -4.20 7.31
C VAL A 167 -12.36 -4.85 6.35
N TRP A 168 -11.84 -6.01 6.73
CA TRP A 168 -10.89 -6.76 5.92
C TRP A 168 -11.41 -7.01 4.50
N GLY A 169 -10.58 -6.65 3.51
CA GLY A 169 -10.87 -6.89 2.09
C GLY A 169 -10.04 -8.04 1.52
N GLY A 170 -8.72 -7.98 1.69
CA GLY A 170 -7.81 -9.00 1.20
C GLY A 170 -6.36 -8.53 1.07
N GLU A 171 -5.49 -9.45 0.68
CA GLU A 171 -4.15 -9.13 0.19
C GLU A 171 -4.21 -8.58 -1.25
N THR A 172 -3.25 -7.74 -1.61
CA THR A 172 -3.07 -7.26 -2.99
C THR A 172 -1.58 -7.06 -3.29
N THR A 173 -1.24 -6.39 -4.39
CA THR A 173 0.15 -6.09 -4.78
C THR A 173 0.34 -4.61 -5.06
N ALA A 174 1.60 -4.15 -5.07
CA ALA A 174 1.93 -2.78 -5.44
C ALA A 174 1.39 -2.38 -6.82
N SER A 175 1.49 -3.29 -7.81
CA SER A 175 1.01 -3.05 -9.18
C SER A 175 -0.51 -2.87 -9.21
N LYS A 176 -1.25 -3.72 -8.48
CA LYS A 176 -2.70 -3.64 -8.41
C LYS A 176 -3.18 -2.42 -7.60
N ALA A 177 -2.52 -2.08 -6.50
CA ALA A 177 -2.76 -0.84 -5.77
C ALA A 177 -2.59 0.40 -6.67
N ALA A 178 -1.52 0.43 -7.48
CA ALA A 178 -1.32 1.50 -8.46
C ALA A 178 -2.39 1.52 -9.56
N ALA A 179 -2.85 0.36 -10.02
CA ALA A 179 -3.93 0.25 -11.00
C ALA A 179 -5.26 0.77 -10.41
N ALA A 180 -5.60 0.39 -9.18
CA ALA A 180 -6.77 0.87 -8.45
C ALA A 180 -6.74 2.39 -8.26
N LYS A 181 -5.58 2.95 -7.86
CA LYS A 181 -5.37 4.41 -7.77
C LYS A 181 -5.62 5.12 -9.09
N LYS A 182 -5.03 4.62 -10.18
CA LYS A 182 -5.21 5.20 -11.52
C LYS A 182 -6.67 5.13 -11.96
N PHE A 183 -7.31 3.99 -11.71
CA PHE A 183 -8.72 3.78 -12.03
C PHE A 183 -9.64 4.71 -11.24
N ALA A 184 -9.46 4.81 -9.92
CA ALA A 184 -10.22 5.70 -9.05
C ALA A 184 -10.15 7.16 -9.53
N LYS A 185 -8.94 7.64 -9.85
CA LYS A 185 -8.73 9.01 -10.34
C LYS A 185 -9.45 9.28 -11.67
N ALA A 186 -9.55 8.27 -12.55
CA ALA A 186 -10.17 8.40 -13.87
C ALA A 186 -11.67 8.08 -13.86
N TRP A 187 -12.30 7.82 -12.71
CA TRP A 187 -13.70 7.41 -12.64
C TRP A 187 -14.63 8.41 -13.32
N THR A 188 -14.45 9.69 -13.04
CA THR A 188 -15.26 10.79 -13.58
C THR A 188 -14.92 11.18 -15.03
N ASP A 189 -13.89 10.56 -15.62
CA ASP A 189 -13.58 10.75 -17.04
C ASP A 189 -14.57 10.00 -17.94
N VAL A 190 -15.26 9.00 -17.39
CA VAL A 190 -16.33 8.26 -18.08
C VAL A 190 -17.63 9.05 -17.96
N GLU A 191 -18.25 9.40 -19.09
CA GLU A 191 -19.45 10.25 -19.14
C GLU A 191 -20.59 9.71 -18.24
N ALA A 192 -20.84 8.41 -18.28
CA ALA A 192 -21.86 7.75 -17.47
C ALA A 192 -21.61 7.83 -15.95
N GLN A 193 -20.39 8.18 -15.52
CA GLN A 193 -19.98 8.25 -14.12
C GLN A 193 -19.83 9.69 -13.61
N LYS A 194 -20.06 10.69 -14.46
CA LYS A 194 -20.00 12.11 -14.06
C LYS A 194 -21.16 12.53 -13.17
N THR A 195 -22.31 11.88 -13.30
CA THR A 195 -23.52 12.18 -12.54
C THR A 195 -23.74 11.14 -11.44
N TYR A 196 -23.86 11.62 -10.21
CA TYR A 196 -24.17 10.81 -9.05
C TYR A 196 -25.55 10.18 -9.21
N ASN A 197 -25.67 8.89 -8.85
CA ASN A 197 -26.94 8.20 -8.84
C ASN A 197 -26.95 7.11 -7.77
N VAL A 198 -27.87 7.27 -6.81
CA VAL A 198 -28.08 6.33 -5.69
C VAL A 198 -28.22 4.87 -6.12
N LYS A 199 -28.70 4.56 -7.33
CA LYS A 199 -28.92 3.18 -7.80
C LYS A 199 -27.78 2.64 -8.66
N THR A 200 -27.14 3.49 -9.47
CA THR A 200 -26.24 3.03 -10.55
C THR A 200 -24.82 3.60 -10.48
N ASN A 201 -24.62 4.72 -9.79
CA ASN A 201 -23.33 5.38 -9.62
C ASN A 201 -23.29 6.05 -8.24
N ASN A 202 -23.08 5.24 -7.21
CA ASN A 202 -22.93 5.64 -5.81
C ASN A 202 -21.58 5.13 -5.25
N CYS A 203 -21.31 5.45 -3.98
CA CYS A 203 -20.10 5.04 -3.28
C CYS A 203 -19.82 3.53 -3.32
N ASP A 204 -20.85 2.69 -3.20
CA ASP A 204 -20.72 1.23 -3.24
C ASP A 204 -20.33 0.73 -4.64
N THR A 205 -20.99 1.24 -5.68
CA THR A 205 -20.65 0.87 -7.07
C THR A 205 -19.21 1.28 -7.42
N PHE A 206 -18.78 2.46 -6.99
CA PHE A 206 -17.42 2.93 -7.15
C PHE A 206 -16.44 2.03 -6.39
N ALA A 207 -16.69 1.78 -5.10
CA ALA A 207 -15.80 1.01 -4.25
C ALA A 207 -15.66 -0.45 -4.75
N LYS A 208 -16.76 -1.06 -5.23
CA LYS A 208 -16.74 -2.37 -5.91
C LYS A 208 -15.93 -2.35 -7.21
N ALA A 209 -16.02 -1.28 -8.00
CA ALA A 209 -15.25 -1.17 -9.22
C ALA A 209 -13.74 -0.98 -8.95
N VAL A 210 -13.38 -0.19 -7.94
CA VAL A 210 -11.99 -0.05 -7.46
C VAL A 210 -11.46 -1.41 -6.98
N LYS A 211 -12.24 -2.14 -6.17
CA LYS A 211 -11.91 -3.52 -5.76
C LYS A 211 -11.64 -4.43 -6.96
N GLY A 212 -12.38 -4.28 -8.07
CA GLY A 212 -12.14 -5.06 -9.28
C GLY A 212 -10.76 -4.87 -9.92
N LYS A 213 -9.96 -3.90 -9.44
CA LYS A 213 -8.57 -3.66 -9.86
C LYS A 213 -7.53 -4.16 -8.83
N LEU A 214 -7.97 -4.63 -7.66
CA LEU A 214 -7.13 -5.11 -6.54
C LEU A 214 -6.89 -6.63 -6.57
#